data_AF-A0AB36TDQ0-F1
#
_entry.id   AF-A0AB36TDQ0-F1
#
_cell.length_a   1.000
_cell.length_b   1.000
_cell.length_c   1.000
_cell.angle_alpha   90.00
_cell.angle_beta   90.00
_cell.angle_gamma   90.00
#
_symmetry.space_group_name_H-M   'P 1'
#
loop_
_entity.id
_entity.type
_entity.pdbx_description
1 polymer ?
#
loop_
_entity_poly.entity_id
_entity_poly.type
_entity_poly.pdbx_seq_one_letter_code
_entity_poly.pdbx_strand_id
1 'polypeptide(L)'
;MITIHAALTTDAIELALEYNIDIIFLKNTGQPMGRVWHSKLGSISTIRRKQLFLQDSPLGLQLVKEWILEKMDNQIRLLKKLEVNRRDDEKRAIIRDTIEKIEKQKANIMSINNKETVNNVRNMLLGYEGTAGRVYFETLGKLIPEKYAFEARSRNPAKDPFNCMLNYSYGILYSSVEKACIIAGLDPYIGIMHTDNYNKKALVYDYG
;
A
#
# COMPACT_ATOMS: atom_id res chain seq x y z
N MET A 1 9.52 -21.58 4.99
CA MET A 1 10.26 -20.31 4.86
C MET A 1 11.68 -20.55 5.32
N ILE A 2 12.68 -20.16 4.53
CA ILE A 2 14.07 -20.48 4.81
C ILE A 2 14.89 -19.20 4.81
N THR A 3 15.50 -18.88 5.95
CA THR A 3 16.47 -17.80 6.12
C THR A 3 17.89 -18.34 5.88
N ILE A 4 18.78 -17.51 5.33
CA ILE A 4 20.13 -17.95 4.93
C ILE A 4 20.88 -18.65 6.07
N HIS A 5 21.65 -19.68 5.71
CA HIS A 5 22.23 -20.78 6.52
C HIS A 5 21.43 -22.11 6.56
N ALA A 6 20.40 -22.28 5.73
CA ALA A 6 19.87 -23.62 5.47
C ALA A 6 20.27 -24.12 4.08
N ALA A 7 20.84 -25.32 4.04
CA ALA A 7 21.00 -26.09 2.82
C ALA A 7 19.75 -26.94 2.62
N LEU A 8 19.20 -26.94 1.41
CA LEU A 8 18.19 -27.92 0.99
C LEU A 8 18.84 -28.93 0.05
N THR A 9 18.57 -30.20 0.30
CA THR A 9 18.85 -31.25 -0.67
C THR A 9 17.81 -31.21 -1.79
N THR A 10 18.19 -31.70 -2.97
CA THR A 10 17.27 -31.83 -4.10
C THR A 10 16.05 -32.68 -3.73
N ASP A 11 16.24 -33.75 -2.95
CA ASP A 11 15.14 -34.63 -2.50
C ASP A 11 14.11 -33.88 -1.63
N ALA A 12 14.57 -32.97 -0.75
CA ALA A 12 13.68 -32.14 0.05
C ALA A 12 12.91 -31.14 -0.81
N ILE A 13 13.54 -30.64 -1.88
CA ILE A 13 12.88 -29.79 -2.87
C ILE A 13 11.83 -30.62 -3.63
N GLU A 14 12.18 -31.79 -4.13
CA GLU A 14 11.28 -32.68 -4.87
C GLU A 14 10.06 -33.06 -4.03
N LEU A 15 10.27 -33.48 -2.77
CA LEU A 15 9.18 -33.79 -1.85
C LEU A 15 8.25 -32.59 -1.63
N ALA A 16 8.81 -31.40 -1.41
CA ALA A 16 8.00 -30.20 -1.28
C ALA A 16 7.18 -29.91 -2.55
N LEU A 17 7.75 -30.15 -3.74
CA LEU A 17 7.06 -29.97 -5.02
C LEU A 17 5.95 -31.01 -5.23
N GLU A 18 6.15 -32.27 -4.83
CA GLU A 18 5.14 -33.33 -4.88
C GLU A 18 3.92 -33.01 -4.01
N TYR A 19 4.17 -32.49 -2.81
CA TYR A 19 3.14 -32.09 -1.84
C TYR A 19 2.57 -30.68 -2.08
N ASN A 20 2.93 -30.02 -3.18
CA ASN A 20 2.45 -28.67 -3.50
C ASN A 20 2.78 -27.64 -2.38
N ILE A 21 4.02 -27.69 -1.90
CA ILE A 21 4.57 -26.78 -0.89
C ILE A 21 5.55 -25.84 -1.56
N ASP A 22 5.28 -24.54 -1.47
CA ASP A 22 6.16 -23.50 -1.98
C ASP A 22 7.41 -23.29 -1.11
N ILE A 23 8.56 -23.19 -1.76
CA ILE A 23 9.83 -22.89 -1.11
C ILE A 23 10.27 -21.48 -1.50
N ILE A 24 10.46 -20.62 -0.51
CA ILE A 24 10.88 -19.23 -0.70
C ILE A 24 12.19 -19.01 0.06
N PHE A 25 13.21 -18.59 -0.69
CA PHE A 25 14.52 -18.22 -0.18
C PHE A 25 14.56 -16.73 0.16
N LEU A 26 14.98 -16.40 1.37
CA LEU A 26 15.05 -15.02 1.87
C LEU A 26 16.49 -14.66 2.27
N LYS A 27 16.91 -13.41 2.03
CA LYS A 27 18.13 -12.82 2.61
C LYS A 27 17.99 -12.66 4.13
N ASN A 28 19.10 -12.43 4.84
CA ASN A 28 19.10 -12.04 6.27
C ASN A 28 18.28 -10.77 6.54
N THR A 29 18.14 -9.90 5.53
CA THR A 29 17.29 -8.70 5.59
C THR A 29 15.80 -9.02 5.43
N GLY A 30 15.42 -10.29 5.27
CA GLY A 30 14.06 -10.74 5.01
C GLY A 30 13.59 -10.56 3.57
N GLN A 31 14.41 -9.96 2.69
CA GLN A 31 14.08 -9.77 1.27
C GLN A 31 14.08 -11.10 0.51
N PRO A 32 13.05 -11.40 -0.31
CA PRO A 32 13.02 -12.61 -1.11
C PRO A 32 14.10 -12.60 -2.21
N MET A 33 14.88 -13.68 -2.28
CA MET A 33 15.92 -13.90 -3.31
C MET A 33 15.37 -14.67 -4.50
N GLY A 34 14.53 -15.65 -4.23
CA GLY A 34 14.02 -16.58 -5.23
C GLY A 34 12.97 -17.50 -4.63
N ARG A 35 12.18 -18.11 -5.51
CA ARG A 35 11.14 -19.07 -5.15
C ARG A 35 11.30 -20.30 -6.03
N VAL A 36 11.13 -21.47 -5.43
CA VAL A 36 10.99 -22.75 -6.12
C VAL A 36 9.57 -23.23 -5.88
N TRP A 37 8.88 -23.55 -6.97
CA TRP A 37 7.47 -23.92 -7.00
C TRP A 37 7.25 -25.09 -7.95
N HIS A 38 6.10 -25.76 -7.87
CA HIS A 38 5.78 -26.86 -8.77
C HIS A 38 5.43 -26.35 -10.17
N SER A 39 5.80 -27.11 -11.20
CA SER A 39 5.46 -26.77 -12.60
C SER A 39 4.03 -27.15 -13.00
N LYS A 40 3.27 -27.84 -12.14
CA LYS A 40 1.86 -28.17 -12.42
C LYS A 40 1.02 -26.89 -12.54
N LEU A 41 0.08 -26.86 -13.48
CA LEU A 41 -0.92 -25.80 -13.63
C LEU A 41 -1.88 -25.84 -12.43
N GLY A 42 -1.57 -25.10 -11.37
CA GLY A 42 -2.39 -25.10 -10.16
C GLY A 42 -2.13 -23.89 -9.27
N SER A 43 -3.21 -23.16 -8.96
CA SER A 43 -3.30 -21.98 -8.09
C SER A 43 -2.60 -20.69 -8.55
N ILE A 44 -1.27 -20.63 -8.72
CA ILE A 44 -0.54 -19.35 -8.87
C ILE A 44 -0.78 -18.69 -10.23
N SER A 45 -0.76 -19.47 -11.31
CA SER A 45 -1.07 -18.96 -12.66
C SER A 45 -2.52 -18.48 -12.73
N THR A 46 -3.45 -19.17 -12.05
CA THR A 46 -4.86 -18.75 -11.92
C THR A 46 -4.99 -17.48 -11.10
N ILE A 47 -4.26 -17.34 -9.99
CA ILE A 47 -4.24 -16.13 -9.15
C ILE A 47 -3.72 -14.95 -9.96
N ARG A 48 -2.56 -15.07 -10.63
CA ARG A 48 -1.99 -14.02 -11.48
C ARG A 48 -2.89 -13.65 -12.65
N ARG A 49 -3.49 -14.64 -13.30
CA ARG A 49 -4.45 -14.43 -14.38
C ARG A 49 -5.70 -13.71 -13.86
N LYS A 50 -6.20 -14.04 -12.66
CA LYS A 50 -7.28 -13.30 -12.01
C LYS A 50 -6.87 -11.87 -11.64
N GLN A 51 -5.63 -11.64 -11.19
CA GLN A 51 -5.12 -10.28 -10.90
C GLN A 51 -5.20 -9.37 -12.13
N LEU A 52 -4.87 -9.88 -13.32
CA LEU A 52 -5.02 -9.12 -14.57
C LEU A 52 -6.48 -8.74 -14.85
N PHE A 53 -7.42 -9.65 -14.62
CA PHE A 53 -8.85 -9.38 -14.85
C PHE A 53 -9.49 -8.48 -13.79
N LEU A 54 -8.84 -8.23 -12.64
CA LEU A 54 -9.41 -7.36 -11.60
C LEU A 54 -9.54 -5.92 -12.06
N GLN A 55 -8.63 -5.41 -12.91
CA GLN A 55 -8.70 -4.03 -13.41
C GLN A 55 -9.99 -3.74 -14.20
N ASP A 56 -10.49 -4.75 -14.92
CA ASP A 56 -11.70 -4.69 -15.74
C ASP A 56 -12.93 -5.28 -15.03
N SER A 57 -12.79 -5.64 -13.75
CA SER A 57 -13.88 -6.24 -12.97
C SER A 57 -14.43 -5.25 -11.94
N PRO A 58 -15.76 -5.25 -11.69
CA PRO A 58 -16.36 -4.56 -10.54
C PRO A 58 -15.73 -4.97 -9.20
N LEU A 59 -15.26 -6.21 -9.10
CA LEU A 59 -14.58 -6.70 -7.89
C LEU A 59 -13.27 -5.92 -7.63
N GLY A 60 -12.51 -5.60 -8.68
CA GLY A 60 -11.29 -4.81 -8.51
C GLY A 60 -11.59 -3.39 -8.05
N LEU A 61 -12.69 -2.79 -8.54
CA LEU A 61 -13.14 -1.49 -8.05
C LEU A 61 -13.51 -1.53 -6.57
N GLN A 62 -14.22 -2.59 -6.14
CA GLN A 62 -14.56 -2.74 -4.73
C GLN A 62 -13.31 -2.84 -3.84
N LEU A 63 -12.34 -3.68 -4.20
CA LEU A 63 -11.09 -3.82 -3.45
C LEU A 63 -10.32 -2.50 -3.36
N VAL A 64 -10.22 -1.77 -4.47
CA VAL A 64 -9.54 -0.47 -4.50
C VAL A 64 -10.26 0.56 -3.61
N LYS A 65 -11.60 0.61 -3.66
CA LYS A 65 -12.39 1.48 -2.78
C LYS A 65 -12.12 1.13 -1.32
N GLU A 66 -12.14 -0.15 -0.96
CA GLU A 66 -11.87 -0.61 0.41
C GLU A 66 -10.48 -0.15 0.88
N TRP A 67 -9.43 -0.34 0.08
CA TRP A 67 -8.07 0.08 0.45
C TRP A 67 -7.91 1.59 0.63
N ILE A 68 -8.46 2.40 -0.29
CA ILE A 68 -8.41 3.86 -0.17
C ILE A 68 -9.18 4.32 1.07
N LEU A 69 -10.36 3.75 1.31
CA LEU A 69 -11.19 4.11 2.46
C LEU A 69 -10.48 3.75 3.76
N GLU A 70 -9.88 2.56 3.86
CA GLU A 70 -9.10 2.12 5.02
C GLU A 70 -7.88 3.04 5.26
N LYS A 71 -7.19 3.44 4.20
CA LYS A 71 -6.10 4.43 4.29
C LYS A 71 -6.59 5.78 4.85
N MET A 72 -7.71 6.29 4.34
CA MET A 72 -8.31 7.54 4.84
C MET A 72 -8.79 7.40 6.30
N ASP A 73 -9.33 6.25 6.68
CA ASP A 73 -9.73 5.96 8.07
C ASP A 73 -8.53 5.91 9.01
N ASN A 74 -7.41 5.33 8.59
CA ASN A 74 -6.16 5.35 9.36
C ASN A 74 -5.62 6.77 9.54
N GLN A 75 -5.70 7.61 8.51
CA GLN A 75 -5.35 9.04 8.60
C GLN A 75 -6.25 9.77 9.61
N ILE A 76 -7.57 9.59 9.52
CA ILE A 76 -8.54 10.18 10.45
C ILE A 76 -8.29 9.70 11.87
N ARG A 77 -8.02 8.41 12.08
CA ARG A 77 -7.74 7.83 13.40
C ARG A 77 -6.49 8.46 14.03
N LEU A 78 -5.44 8.68 13.24
CA LEU A 78 -4.25 9.38 13.71
C LEU A 78 -4.57 10.84 14.07
N LEU A 79 -5.31 11.55 13.21
CA LEU A 79 -5.71 12.94 13.45
C LEU A 79 -6.55 13.07 14.73
N LYS A 80 -7.56 12.22 14.93
CA LYS A 80 -8.36 12.17 16.16
C LYS A 80 -7.50 11.92 17.40
N LYS A 81 -6.52 11.01 17.32
CA LYS A 81 -5.57 10.76 18.41
C LYS A 81 -4.70 12.00 18.71
N LEU A 82 -4.28 12.73 17.68
CA LEU A 82 -3.52 13.98 17.83
C LEU A 82 -4.38 15.11 18.41
N GLU A 83 -5.67 15.17 18.07
CA GLU A 83 -6.62 16.15 18.61
C GLU A 83 -6.76 16.01 20.14
N VAL A 84 -7.04 14.78 20.61
CA VAL A 84 -7.25 14.47 22.03
C VAL A 84 -6.01 14.80 22.87
N ASN A 85 -4.82 14.57 22.33
CA ASN A 85 -3.56 14.77 23.04
C ASN A 85 -3.07 16.23 23.04
N ARG A 86 -3.77 17.15 22.38
CA ARG A 86 -3.40 18.57 22.32
C ARG A 86 -4.24 19.40 23.28
N ARG A 87 -3.69 20.50 23.77
CA ARG A 87 -4.37 21.49 24.63
C ARG A 87 -4.68 22.81 23.90
N ASP A 88 -4.17 22.96 22.68
CA ASP A 88 -4.28 24.14 21.84
C ASP A 88 -5.55 24.04 20.97
N ASP A 89 -6.50 24.95 21.20
CA ASP A 89 -7.80 24.94 20.54
C ASP A 89 -7.74 25.35 19.06
N GLU A 90 -6.79 26.18 18.66
CA GLU A 90 -6.59 26.52 17.24
C GLU A 90 -6.13 25.30 16.45
N LYS A 91 -5.16 24.54 16.98
CA LYS A 91 -4.68 23.32 16.32
C LYS A 91 -5.74 22.22 16.29
N ARG A 92 -6.59 22.14 17.32
CA ARG A 92 -7.75 21.23 17.32
C ARG A 92 -8.76 21.61 16.23
N ALA A 93 -9.04 22.90 16.04
CA ALA A 93 -9.93 23.37 14.98
C ALA A 93 -9.41 23.00 13.59
N ILE A 94 -8.10 23.18 13.33
CA ILE A 94 -7.47 22.78 12.07
C ILE A 94 -7.60 21.26 11.84
N ILE A 95 -7.42 20.45 12.88
CA ILE A 95 -7.58 18.99 12.79
C ILE A 95 -9.02 18.62 12.42
N ARG A 96 -10.02 19.24 13.05
CA ARG A 96 -11.44 18.96 12.77
C ARG A 96 -11.81 19.30 11.32
N ASP A 97 -11.43 20.48 10.85
CA ASP A 97 -11.64 20.89 9.46
C ASP A 97 -10.96 19.92 8.47
N THR A 98 -9.77 19.42 8.82
CA THR A 98 -9.07 18.41 8.01
C THR A 98 -9.84 17.09 7.97
N ILE A 99 -10.35 16.61 9.12
CA ILE A 99 -11.13 15.38 9.20
C ILE A 99 -12.40 15.51 8.35
N GLU A 100 -13.13 16.62 8.43
CA GLU A 100 -14.33 16.87 7.63
C GLU A 100 -14.01 16.85 6.12
N LYS A 101 -12.90 17.46 5.71
CA LYS A 101 -12.44 17.42 4.31
C LYS A 101 -12.14 16.01 3.84
N ILE A 102 -11.51 15.18 4.67
CA ILE A 102 -11.21 13.77 4.33
C ILE A 102 -12.52 12.95 4.27
N GLU A 103 -13.42 13.11 5.24
CA GLU A 103 -14.73 12.43 5.25
C GLU A 103 -15.57 12.79 4.01
N LYS A 104 -15.50 14.05 3.54
CA LYS A 104 -16.13 14.45 2.28
C LYS A 104 -15.55 13.68 1.08
N GLN A 105 -14.23 13.47 1.02
CA GLN A 105 -13.63 12.66 -0.05
C GLN A 105 -14.05 11.19 0.05
N LYS A 106 -14.14 10.64 1.26
CA LYS A 106 -14.66 9.28 1.48
C LYS A 106 -16.09 9.14 0.97
N ALA A 107 -16.97 10.08 1.28
CA ALA A 107 -18.34 10.10 0.79
C ALA A 107 -18.39 10.12 -0.76
N ASN A 108 -17.54 10.92 -1.40
CA ASN A 108 -17.43 10.95 -2.86
C ASN A 108 -17.00 9.58 -3.43
N ILE A 109 -16.01 8.93 -2.83
CA ILE A 109 -15.57 7.58 -3.23
C ILE A 109 -16.70 6.56 -3.06
N MET A 110 -17.42 6.60 -1.94
CA MET A 110 -18.54 5.70 -1.69
C MET A 110 -19.65 5.87 -2.72
N SER A 111 -19.91 7.11 -3.18
CA SER A 111 -20.94 7.42 -4.18
C SER A 111 -20.66 6.90 -5.59
N ILE A 112 -19.41 6.51 -5.90
CA ILE A 112 -19.06 5.90 -7.18
C ILE A 112 -19.82 4.58 -7.35
N ASN A 113 -20.49 4.44 -8.49
CA ASN A 113 -21.27 3.25 -8.84
C ASN A 113 -20.40 1.97 -8.82
N ASN A 114 -20.83 0.99 -8.03
CA ASN A 114 -20.12 -0.29 -7.86
C ASN A 114 -20.11 -1.16 -9.13
N LYS A 115 -20.85 -0.81 -10.18
CA LYS A 115 -20.83 -1.49 -11.48
C LYS A 115 -19.73 -0.98 -12.43
N GLU A 116 -19.05 0.10 -12.09
CA GLU A 116 -17.94 0.64 -12.88
C GLU A 116 -16.69 -0.25 -12.78
N THR A 117 -15.73 -0.02 -13.66
CA THR A 117 -14.41 -0.66 -13.62
C THR A 117 -13.35 0.33 -13.15
N VAL A 118 -12.22 -0.18 -12.63
CA VAL A 118 -11.14 0.67 -12.12
C VAL A 118 -10.63 1.61 -13.23
N ASN A 119 -10.50 1.11 -14.46
CA ASN A 119 -10.04 1.92 -15.60
C ASN A 119 -10.90 3.17 -15.85
N ASN A 120 -12.22 3.10 -15.68
CA ASN A 120 -13.12 4.22 -15.92
C ASN A 120 -13.03 5.31 -14.84
N VAL A 121 -12.88 4.89 -13.58
CA VAL A 121 -12.95 5.82 -12.42
C VAL A 121 -11.59 6.10 -11.79
N ARG A 122 -10.50 5.51 -12.31
CA ARG A 122 -9.12 5.63 -11.78
C ARG A 122 -8.73 7.08 -11.51
N ASN A 123 -8.94 7.97 -12.48
CA ASN A 123 -8.57 9.38 -12.33
C ASN A 123 -9.35 10.09 -11.22
N MET A 124 -10.62 9.72 -11.02
CA MET A 124 -11.42 10.26 -9.92
C MET A 124 -10.92 9.74 -8.58
N LEU A 125 -10.66 8.43 -8.47
CA LEU A 125 -10.12 7.81 -7.26
C LEU A 125 -8.77 8.42 -6.85
N LEU A 126 -7.83 8.56 -7.80
CA LEU A 126 -6.54 9.22 -7.57
C LEU A 126 -6.71 10.69 -7.18
N GLY A 127 -7.70 11.38 -7.75
CA GLY A 127 -8.02 12.77 -7.40
C GLY A 127 -8.52 12.93 -5.97
N TYR A 128 -9.44 12.06 -5.54
CA TYR A 128 -9.98 12.05 -4.17
C TYR A 128 -8.91 11.66 -3.15
N GLU A 129 -8.14 10.60 -3.43
CA GLU A 129 -7.02 10.16 -2.61
C GLU A 129 -5.94 11.26 -2.50
N GLY A 130 -5.53 11.84 -3.63
CA GLY A 130 -4.53 12.90 -3.68
C GLY A 130 -4.96 14.16 -2.91
N THR A 131 -6.24 14.53 -3.00
CA THR A 131 -6.80 15.65 -2.25
C THR A 131 -6.78 15.38 -0.74
N ALA A 132 -7.24 14.20 -0.31
CA ALA A 132 -7.21 13.80 1.10
C ALA A 132 -5.77 13.76 1.64
N GLY A 133 -4.85 13.15 0.89
CA GLY A 133 -3.44 13.08 1.25
C GLY A 133 -2.78 14.45 1.36
N ARG A 134 -3.07 15.38 0.43
CA ARG A 134 -2.54 16.74 0.47
C ARG A 134 -2.96 17.48 1.73
N VAL A 135 -4.26 17.51 2.03
CA VAL A 135 -4.81 18.21 3.21
C VAL A 135 -4.30 17.55 4.50
N TYR A 136 -4.21 16.22 4.53
CA TYR A 136 -3.64 15.48 5.66
C TYR A 136 -2.18 15.87 5.97
N PHE A 137 -1.31 15.86 4.94
CA PHE A 137 0.10 16.19 5.11
C PHE A 137 0.33 17.67 5.43
N GLU A 138 -0.44 18.57 4.83
CA GLU A 138 -0.40 20.01 5.15
C GLU A 138 -0.74 20.24 6.62
N THR A 139 -1.78 19.58 7.13
CA THR A 139 -2.16 19.66 8.53
C THR A 139 -1.09 19.06 9.45
N LEU A 140 -0.52 17.91 9.11
CA LEU A 140 0.60 17.36 9.87
C LEU A 140 1.79 18.32 9.96
N GLY A 141 2.12 19.02 8.86
CA GLY A 141 3.17 20.04 8.84
C GLY A 141 2.94 21.15 9.87
N LYS A 142 1.69 21.62 10.00
CA LYS A 142 1.27 22.65 10.98
C LYS A 142 1.26 22.14 12.43
N LEU A 143 1.18 20.83 12.63
CA LEU A 143 1.11 20.21 13.96
C LEU A 143 2.49 19.91 14.57
N ILE A 144 3.50 19.67 13.73
CA ILE A 144 4.85 19.32 14.15
C ILE A 144 5.63 20.59 14.60
N PRO A 145 6.61 20.50 15.51
CA PRO A 145 7.46 21.63 15.86
C PRO A 145 8.15 22.23 14.63
N GLU A 146 8.33 23.55 14.63
CA GLU A 146 8.84 24.33 13.49
C GLU A 146 10.17 23.78 12.91
N LYS A 147 11.07 23.29 13.78
CA LYS A 147 12.34 22.65 13.38
C LYS A 147 12.18 21.44 12.45
N TYR A 148 11.04 20.75 12.51
CA TYR A 148 10.73 19.57 11.69
C TYR A 148 9.48 19.78 10.83
N ALA A 149 8.98 21.02 10.75
CA ALA A 149 7.85 21.35 9.92
C ALA A 149 8.20 21.09 8.44
N PHE A 150 7.17 20.72 7.68
CA PHE A 150 7.28 20.43 6.27
C PHE A 150 6.03 20.97 5.57
N GLU A 151 6.18 21.45 4.34
CA GLU A 151 5.07 22.06 3.60
C GLU A 151 4.22 21.01 2.88
N ALA A 152 4.88 19.98 2.32
CA ALA A 152 4.22 18.93 1.54
C ALA A 152 5.07 17.64 1.52
N ARG A 153 4.45 16.53 1.10
CA ARG A 153 5.15 15.27 0.90
C ARG A 153 6.12 15.38 -0.29
N SER A 154 7.42 15.16 -0.04
CA SER A 154 8.44 15.08 -1.10
C SER A 154 9.10 13.70 -1.14
N ARG A 155 9.07 13.06 -2.31
CA ARG A 155 9.63 11.72 -2.53
C ARG A 155 11.08 11.71 -3.04
N ASN A 156 11.49 12.65 -3.89
CA ASN A 156 12.88 12.78 -4.31
C ASN A 156 13.16 14.11 -5.07
N PRO A 157 14.09 14.97 -4.61
CA PRO A 157 14.81 14.89 -3.34
C PRO A 157 13.90 15.26 -2.15
N ALA A 158 14.06 14.58 -1.02
CA ALA A 158 13.47 15.04 0.23
C ALA A 158 14.20 16.33 0.67
N LYS A 159 13.45 17.40 0.94
CA LYS A 159 14.01 18.71 1.29
C LYS A 159 14.09 18.94 2.80
N ASP A 160 13.49 18.04 3.58
CA ASP A 160 13.34 18.17 5.03
C ASP A 160 13.51 16.83 5.76
N PRO A 161 13.94 16.85 7.04
CA PRO A 161 14.17 15.65 7.83
C PRO A 161 12.95 14.74 8.01
N PHE A 162 11.74 15.32 8.02
CA PHE A 162 10.51 14.55 8.20
C PHE A 162 10.19 13.71 6.97
N ASN A 163 10.31 14.28 5.77
CA ASN A 163 10.18 13.56 4.51
C ASN A 163 11.27 12.48 4.34
N CYS A 164 12.50 12.73 4.81
CA CYS A 164 13.56 11.71 4.85
C CYS A 164 13.16 10.51 5.72
N MET A 165 12.68 10.76 6.95
CA MET A 165 12.19 9.71 7.85
C MET A 165 11.04 8.93 7.22
N LEU A 166 10.05 9.62 6.64
CA LEU A 166 8.94 8.97 5.97
C LEU A 166 9.42 8.13 4.78
N ASN A 167 10.31 8.65 3.92
CA ASN A 167 10.84 7.89 2.78
C ASN A 167 11.55 6.61 3.23
N TYR A 168 12.32 6.69 4.32
CA TYR A 168 12.97 5.52 4.91
C TYR A 168 11.96 4.49 5.44
N SER A 169 10.98 4.95 6.24
CA SER A 169 9.92 4.08 6.77
C SER A 169 9.09 3.42 5.68
N TYR A 170 8.74 4.16 4.63
CA TYR A 170 8.06 3.61 3.46
C TYR A 170 8.93 2.59 2.73
N GLY A 171 10.26 2.81 2.61
CA GLY A 171 11.17 1.83 2.02
C GLY A 171 11.16 0.47 2.75
N ILE A 172 11.12 0.50 4.09
CA ILE A 172 11.00 -0.71 4.92
C ILE A 172 9.61 -1.34 4.74
N LEU A 173 8.54 -0.55 4.85
CA LEU A 173 7.18 -1.05 4.71
C LEU A 173 6.94 -1.70 3.34
N TYR A 174 7.40 -1.07 2.27
CA TYR A 174 7.28 -1.61 0.92
C TYR A 174 8.00 -2.94 0.75
N SER A 175 9.17 -3.09 1.37
CA SER A 175 9.90 -4.37 1.35
C SER A 175 9.12 -5.48 2.07
N SER A 176 8.45 -5.16 3.18
CA SER A 176 7.63 -6.12 3.93
C SER A 176 6.34 -6.51 3.19
N VAL A 177 5.64 -5.53 2.59
CA VAL A 177 4.42 -5.78 1.82
C VAL A 177 4.73 -6.59 0.56
N GLU A 178 5.80 -6.25 -0.17
CA GLU A 178 6.27 -7.04 -1.31
C GLU A 178 6.54 -8.50 -0.93
N LYS A 179 7.25 -8.71 0.19
CA LYS A 179 7.52 -10.05 0.71
C LYS A 179 6.21 -10.81 0.97
N ALA A 180 5.22 -10.17 1.59
CA ALA A 180 3.92 -10.78 1.85
C ALA A 180 3.18 -11.14 0.55
N CYS A 181 3.18 -10.25 -0.45
CA CYS A 181 2.58 -10.52 -1.76
C CYS A 181 3.22 -11.73 -2.46
N ILE A 182 4.56 -11.81 -2.47
CA ILE A 182 5.30 -12.92 -3.07
C ILE A 182 4.97 -14.23 -2.36
N ILE A 183 4.91 -14.23 -1.03
CA ILE A 183 4.53 -15.40 -0.23
C ILE A 183 3.09 -15.84 -0.55
N ALA A 184 2.17 -14.89 -0.70
CA ALA A 184 0.77 -15.17 -1.05
C ALA A 184 0.55 -15.64 -2.50
N GLY A 185 1.60 -15.64 -3.34
CA GLY A 185 1.48 -16.00 -4.77
C GLY A 185 0.93 -14.88 -5.65
N LEU A 186 0.76 -13.67 -5.10
CA LEU A 186 0.40 -12.46 -5.83
C LEU A 186 1.62 -11.91 -6.55
N ASP A 187 1.41 -11.32 -7.73
CA ASP A 187 2.43 -10.53 -8.41
C ASP A 187 2.44 -9.09 -7.85
N PRO A 188 3.53 -8.61 -7.19
CA PRO A 188 3.62 -7.26 -6.65
C PRO A 188 3.70 -6.15 -7.70
N TYR A 189 4.01 -6.52 -8.96
CA TYR A 189 4.15 -5.58 -10.06
C TYR A 189 2.83 -5.30 -10.74
N ILE A 190 1.85 -6.22 -10.64
CA ILE A 190 0.49 -6.02 -11.17
C ILE A 190 -0.32 -5.21 -10.15
N GLY A 191 -0.34 -3.89 -10.33
CA GLY A 191 -1.22 -3.00 -9.56
C GLY A 191 -2.67 -3.05 -10.04
N ILE A 192 -3.63 -2.78 -9.16
CA ILE A 192 -5.05 -2.67 -9.56
C ILE A 192 -5.37 -1.21 -9.86
N MET A 193 -4.93 -0.28 -9.01
CA MET A 193 -5.21 1.15 -9.13
C MET A 193 -4.06 1.94 -9.74
N HIS A 194 -2.84 1.78 -9.21
CA HIS A 194 -1.65 2.43 -9.75
C HIS A 194 -1.15 1.66 -10.97
N THR A 195 -1.06 2.32 -12.14
CA THR A 195 -0.56 1.67 -13.36
C THR A 195 0.92 1.35 -13.28
N ASP A 196 1.31 0.35 -14.07
CA ASP A 196 2.65 -0.17 -14.33
C ASP A 196 3.61 0.92 -14.83
N ASN A 197 4.03 1.81 -13.94
CA ASN A 197 5.28 2.52 -14.13
C ASN A 197 6.38 1.48 -13.93
N TYR A 198 7.04 1.13 -15.04
CA TYR A 198 8.03 0.08 -15.32
C TYR A 198 9.20 -0.15 -14.32
N ASN A 199 9.15 0.42 -13.11
CA ASN A 199 10.10 0.22 -12.02
C ASN A 199 9.48 0.48 -10.62
N LYS A 200 8.15 0.48 -10.49
CA LYS A 200 7.43 0.77 -9.24
C LYS A 200 6.47 -0.37 -8.93
N LYS A 201 6.60 -0.95 -7.73
CA LYS A 201 5.79 -2.08 -7.23
C LYS A 201 4.36 -1.62 -6.94
N ALA A 202 3.52 -1.59 -7.97
CA ALA A 202 2.25 -0.89 -7.98
C ALA A 202 1.26 -1.40 -6.91
N LEU A 203 1.20 -2.71 -6.68
CA LEU A 203 0.34 -3.30 -5.63
C LEU A 203 0.78 -2.88 -4.22
N VAL A 204 2.09 -2.68 -4.02
CA VAL A 204 2.66 -2.28 -2.73
C VAL A 204 2.34 -0.81 -2.41
N TYR A 205 2.07 0.02 -3.43
CA TYR A 205 1.52 1.36 -3.26
C TYR A 205 0.00 1.34 -3.02
N ASP A 206 -0.72 0.37 -3.58
CA ASP A 206 -2.17 0.19 -3.36
C ASP A 206 -2.48 -0.16 -1.88
N TYR A 207 -1.58 -0.86 -1.18
CA TYR A 207 -1.71 -1.19 0.25
C TYR A 207 -1.25 -0.08 1.24
N GLY A 208 -0.57 0.99 0.78
CA GLY A 208 0.20 1.90 1.63
C GLY A 208 -0.27 3.35 1.71
#